data_AF-A0A2G6CKI5-F1
#
_entry.id   AF-A0A2G6CKI5-F1
#
_cell.length_a   1.000
_cell.length_b   1.000
_cell.length_c   1.000
_cell.angle_alpha   90.00
_cell.angle_beta   90.00
_cell.angle_gamma   90.00
#
_symmetry.space_group_name_H-M   'P 1'
#
loop_
_entity.id
_entity.type
_entity.pdbx_description
1 polymer ?
#
loop_
_entity_poly.entity_id
_entity_poly.type
_entity_poly.pdbx_seq_one_letter_code
_entity_poly.pdbx_strand_id
1 'polypeptide(L)'
;MSSRLHFGDHRAFHRQVIQLTLAGAALALIGFILAKIGGHAVFSERGLFEPAGVFAAQTSAGQLIWMVLIVSGLGLAARPPARTKLPVTLLLAGGLGLLGALVQRALVASPPVYPWFGVGVWGMAIGALATRDLRDYRRFVVPVATGVTVVLATWVQQTYMAQLISVEYVPSFVAAPVQGAVFGFLVGIGLVTRQLHLEHDHVSREFAQVKGLLSGEMLELAERAMSTYRRINEVLRDREDRGTPPDPKLSKAVTGLLIRVLELGRKWQEVENEASRTSAETLIHRIEALGAKIDGSKDRVARRQYGMARDALQAQLGYLRDISQNRERVLARVHNYLAALERLLLGVLNHKSADTAKFDANLAPMIDEIANIGQEMDVVAEALTEVSDLEGETAAPRRRPADDTPQVDTLTAKATAESREAALEGPEMPADVAEARAAAAEQPAAADPEAELARRAFE
;
A
#
# COMPACT_ATOMS: atom_id res chain seq x y z
N MET A 1 -4.16 7.38 -11.74
CA MET A 1 -3.61 6.06 -11.36
C MET A 1 -3.69 5.14 -12.58
N SER A 2 -2.56 4.75 -13.16
CA SER A 2 -2.56 3.82 -14.30
C SER A 2 -2.46 2.39 -13.76
N SER A 3 -3.61 1.77 -13.48
CA SER A 3 -3.65 0.33 -13.25
C SER A 3 -3.42 -0.34 -14.60
N ARG A 4 -2.26 -0.98 -14.78
CA ARG A 4 -2.01 -1.78 -15.98
C ARG A 4 -2.66 -3.14 -15.78
N LEU A 5 -3.57 -3.46 -16.68
CA LEU A 5 -4.26 -4.75 -16.72
C LEU A 5 -3.50 -5.63 -17.70
N HIS A 6 -2.81 -6.65 -17.19
CA HIS A 6 -2.07 -7.59 -18.03
C HIS A 6 -2.67 -9.00 -17.91
N PHE A 7 -2.70 -9.72 -19.03
CA PHE A 7 -3.07 -11.13 -19.06
C PHE A 7 -1.89 -11.99 -18.61
N GLY A 8 -2.05 -12.73 -17.51
CA GLY A 8 -0.94 -13.53 -16.96
C GLY A 8 -0.44 -14.62 -17.91
N ASP A 9 -1.35 -15.31 -18.60
CA ASP A 9 -0.99 -16.33 -19.59
C ASP A 9 -2.10 -16.47 -20.65
N HIS A 10 -1.85 -15.93 -21.84
CA HIS A 10 -2.78 -16.04 -22.98
C HIS A 10 -3.00 -17.49 -23.43
N ARG A 11 -1.99 -18.35 -23.32
CA ARG A 11 -2.08 -19.76 -23.74
C ARG A 11 -2.90 -20.58 -22.75
N ALA A 12 -2.70 -20.38 -21.46
CA ALA A 12 -3.55 -21.00 -20.44
C ALA A 12 -5.00 -20.56 -20.59
N PHE A 13 -5.23 -19.27 -20.87
CA PHE A 13 -6.57 -18.75 -21.15
C PHE A 13 -7.22 -19.46 -22.35
N HIS A 14 -6.55 -19.50 -23.51
CA HIS A 14 -7.09 -20.17 -24.70
C HIS A 14 -7.39 -21.64 -24.43
N ARG A 15 -6.47 -22.35 -23.76
CA ARG A 15 -6.67 -23.76 -23.39
C ARG A 15 -7.88 -23.94 -22.49
N GLN A 16 -8.06 -23.07 -21.50
CA GLN A 16 -9.17 -23.13 -20.55
C GLN A 16 -10.52 -22.86 -21.25
N VAL A 17 -10.59 -21.87 -22.14
CA VAL A 17 -11.80 -21.59 -22.93
C VAL A 17 -12.16 -22.76 -23.83
N ILE A 18 -11.18 -23.34 -24.54
CA ILE A 18 -11.39 -24.52 -25.39
C ILE A 18 -11.90 -25.70 -24.54
N GLN A 19 -11.27 -25.97 -23.40
CA GLN A 19 -11.67 -27.04 -22.49
C GLN A 19 -13.10 -26.86 -21.97
N LEU A 20 -13.49 -25.65 -21.58
CA LEU A 20 -14.83 -25.35 -21.10
C LEU A 20 -15.89 -25.43 -22.21
N THR A 21 -15.54 -24.99 -23.41
CA THR A 21 -16.40 -25.09 -24.60
C THR A 21 -16.66 -26.56 -24.94
N LEU A 22 -15.62 -27.39 -24.97
CA LEU A 22 -15.73 -28.83 -25.21
C LEU A 22 -16.49 -29.55 -24.09
N ALA A 23 -16.23 -29.19 -22.83
CA ALA A 23 -16.93 -29.75 -21.68
C ALA A 23 -18.42 -29.39 -21.70
N GLY A 24 -18.77 -28.15 -22.03
CA GLY A 24 -20.15 -27.72 -22.20
C GLY A 24 -20.87 -28.49 -23.31
N ALA A 25 -20.21 -28.67 -24.47
CA ALA A 25 -20.75 -29.46 -25.58
C ALA A 25 -21.00 -30.94 -25.18
N ALA A 26 -20.01 -31.56 -24.53
CA ALA A 26 -20.11 -32.94 -24.07
C ALA A 26 -21.21 -33.13 -23.03
N LEU A 27 -21.31 -32.22 -22.04
CA LEU A 27 -22.38 -32.24 -21.04
C LEU A 27 -23.76 -32.10 -21.69
N ALA A 28 -23.93 -31.15 -22.62
CA ALA A 28 -25.22 -30.99 -23.30
C ALA A 28 -25.62 -32.23 -24.12
N LEU A 29 -24.66 -32.90 -24.76
CA LEU A 29 -24.91 -34.14 -25.49
C LEU A 29 -25.29 -35.30 -24.55
N ILE A 30 -24.60 -35.45 -23.42
CA ILE A 30 -24.94 -36.45 -22.39
C ILE A 30 -26.36 -36.20 -21.86
N GLY A 31 -26.71 -34.94 -21.59
CA GLY A 31 -28.04 -34.56 -21.12
C GLY A 31 -29.12 -34.92 -22.14
N PHE A 32 -28.85 -34.67 -23.43
CA PHE A 32 -29.72 -35.05 -24.54
C PHE A 32 -29.92 -36.59 -24.62
N ILE A 33 -28.84 -37.36 -24.52
CA ILE A 33 -28.90 -38.83 -24.55
C ILE A 33 -29.70 -39.37 -23.37
N LEU A 34 -29.43 -38.88 -22.15
CA LEU A 34 -30.15 -39.29 -20.94
C LEU A 34 -31.64 -38.95 -21.04
N ALA A 35 -31.99 -37.79 -21.59
CA ALA A 35 -33.38 -37.40 -21.82
C ALA A 35 -34.09 -38.36 -22.79
N LYS A 36 -33.41 -38.84 -23.84
CA LYS A 36 -34.00 -39.79 -24.80
C LYS A 36 -34.09 -41.22 -24.26
N ILE A 37 -33.11 -41.68 -23.46
CA ILE A 37 -33.12 -43.02 -22.85
C ILE A 37 -34.15 -43.10 -21.71
N GLY A 38 -34.34 -42.00 -20.97
CA GLY A 38 -35.15 -41.98 -19.74
C GLY A 38 -36.64 -42.25 -19.94
N GLY A 39 -37.18 -42.17 -21.16
CA GLY A 39 -38.53 -42.62 -21.56
C GLY A 39 -39.75 -42.04 -20.80
N HIS A 40 -39.56 -41.34 -19.69
CA HIS A 40 -40.59 -40.94 -18.76
C HIS A 40 -40.41 -39.48 -18.33
N ALA A 41 -41.35 -38.62 -18.76
CA ALA A 41 -41.89 -37.38 -18.18
C ALA A 41 -41.00 -36.31 -17.52
N VAL A 42 -39.71 -36.56 -17.25
CA VAL A 42 -38.81 -35.65 -16.52
C VAL A 42 -38.14 -34.64 -17.47
N PHE A 43 -38.00 -34.99 -18.75
CA PHE A 43 -37.46 -34.11 -19.78
C PHE A 43 -38.49 -34.00 -20.91
N SER A 44 -39.40 -33.04 -20.82
CA SER A 44 -40.35 -32.77 -21.92
C SER A 44 -39.59 -32.40 -23.20
N GLU A 45 -40.12 -32.73 -24.37
CA GLU A 45 -39.50 -32.41 -25.67
C GLU A 45 -39.34 -30.90 -25.94
N ARG A 46 -39.97 -30.04 -25.12
CA ARG A 46 -39.62 -28.61 -25.05
C ARG A 46 -38.31 -28.51 -24.27
N GLY A 47 -37.24 -28.27 -25.01
CA GLY A 47 -35.85 -28.51 -24.62
C GLY A 47 -35.43 -28.04 -23.21
N LEU A 48 -34.31 -28.61 -22.74
CA LEU A 48 -33.66 -28.46 -21.42
C LEU A 48 -33.55 -27.04 -20.80
N PHE A 49 -33.95 -25.98 -21.51
CA PHE A 49 -33.72 -24.58 -21.16
C PHE A 49 -34.93 -23.66 -21.38
N GLU A 50 -36.11 -24.19 -21.72
CA GLU A 50 -37.33 -23.36 -21.74
C GLU A 50 -37.71 -22.99 -20.29
N PRO A 51 -37.64 -21.70 -19.89
CA PRO A 51 -37.81 -21.32 -18.49
C PRO A 51 -39.17 -21.80 -17.96
N ALA A 52 -40.25 -21.61 -18.71
CA ALA A 52 -41.60 -21.99 -18.26
C ALA A 52 -41.76 -23.50 -18.00
N GLY A 53 -41.11 -24.39 -18.77
CA GLY A 53 -41.17 -25.84 -18.58
C GLY A 53 -40.21 -26.35 -17.50
N VAL A 54 -39.02 -25.75 -17.40
CA VAL A 54 -38.00 -26.08 -16.39
C VAL A 54 -38.43 -25.64 -14.98
N PHE A 55 -39.25 -24.60 -14.86
CA PHE A 55 -39.80 -24.14 -13.56
C PHE A 55 -41.06 -24.93 -13.12
N ALA A 56 -41.81 -25.53 -14.06
CA ALA A 56 -43.01 -26.32 -13.72
C ALA A 56 -42.70 -27.80 -13.41
N ALA A 57 -41.66 -28.40 -14.03
CA ALA A 57 -41.22 -29.78 -13.77
C ALA A 57 -40.12 -29.89 -12.67
N GLN A 58 -39.97 -28.84 -11.87
CA GLN A 58 -38.77 -28.50 -11.08
C GLN A 58 -38.52 -29.33 -9.80
N THR A 59 -39.27 -30.41 -9.59
CA THR A 59 -39.22 -31.21 -8.35
C THR A 59 -38.59 -32.59 -8.51
N SER A 60 -38.21 -32.99 -9.73
CA SER A 60 -37.61 -34.31 -9.94
C SER A 60 -36.17 -34.37 -9.44
N ALA A 61 -35.83 -35.46 -8.75
CA ALA A 61 -34.45 -35.73 -8.32
C ALA A 61 -33.44 -35.72 -9.49
N GLY A 62 -33.91 -36.02 -10.71
CA GLY A 62 -33.10 -36.01 -11.93
C GLY A 62 -32.50 -34.64 -12.27
N GLN A 63 -33.26 -33.54 -12.07
CA GLN A 63 -32.74 -32.20 -12.34
C GLN A 63 -31.63 -31.80 -11.35
N LEU A 64 -31.77 -32.16 -10.07
CA LEU A 64 -30.74 -31.89 -9.06
C LEU A 64 -29.43 -32.62 -9.39
N ILE A 65 -29.55 -33.91 -9.77
CA ILE A 65 -28.40 -34.73 -10.20
C ILE A 65 -27.75 -34.11 -11.43
N TRP A 66 -28.54 -33.67 -12.41
CA TRP A 66 -28.03 -33.04 -13.63
C TRP A 66 -27.29 -31.73 -13.36
N MET A 67 -27.82 -30.89 -12.48
CA MET A 67 -27.17 -29.62 -12.10
C MET A 67 -25.84 -29.87 -11.37
N VAL A 68 -25.81 -30.85 -10.47
CA VAL A 68 -24.58 -31.28 -9.79
C VAL A 68 -23.54 -31.76 -10.83
N LEU A 69 -23.96 -32.51 -11.85
CA LEU A 69 -23.08 -32.96 -12.92
C LEU A 69 -22.54 -31.79 -13.77
N ILE A 70 -23.37 -30.81 -14.12
CA ILE A 70 -22.93 -29.62 -14.87
C ILE A 70 -21.88 -28.85 -14.08
N VAL A 71 -22.15 -28.53 -12.82
CA VAL A 71 -21.24 -27.75 -11.97
C VAL A 71 -19.95 -28.52 -11.71
N SER A 72 -20.04 -29.82 -11.50
CA SER A 72 -18.86 -30.67 -11.29
C SER A 72 -18.03 -30.81 -12.57
N GLY A 73 -18.67 -31.02 -13.72
CA GLY A 73 -18.01 -31.18 -15.01
C GLY A 73 -17.33 -29.88 -15.46
N LEU A 74 -18.04 -28.75 -15.42
CA LEU A 74 -17.47 -27.44 -15.76
C LEU A 74 -16.44 -26.99 -14.73
N GLY A 75 -16.69 -27.23 -13.44
CA GLY A 75 -15.74 -26.93 -12.37
C GLY A 75 -14.43 -27.70 -12.49
N LEU A 76 -14.48 -28.96 -12.96
CA LEU A 76 -13.28 -29.74 -13.28
C LEU A 76 -12.57 -29.23 -14.53
N ALA A 77 -13.32 -28.91 -15.59
CA ALA A 77 -12.76 -28.37 -16.83
C ALA A 77 -12.12 -26.98 -16.66
N ALA A 78 -12.59 -26.19 -15.69
CA ALA A 78 -12.03 -24.89 -15.36
C ALA A 78 -10.69 -24.96 -14.58
N ARG A 79 -10.22 -26.15 -14.18
CA ARG A 79 -9.02 -26.29 -13.37
C ARG A 79 -7.76 -26.55 -14.21
N PRO A 80 -6.62 -25.93 -13.84
CA PRO A 80 -5.34 -26.28 -14.44
C PRO A 80 -4.96 -27.73 -14.07
N PRO A 81 -4.37 -28.50 -14.99
CA PRO A 81 -4.18 -29.96 -14.85
C PRO A 81 -3.17 -30.40 -13.77
N ALA A 82 -2.53 -29.48 -13.04
CA ALA A 82 -1.24 -29.80 -12.42
C ALA A 82 -1.29 -30.53 -11.06
N ARG A 83 -2.23 -30.27 -10.12
CA ARG A 83 -2.05 -30.74 -8.72
C ARG A 83 -3.32 -30.87 -7.84
N THR A 84 -4.45 -31.34 -8.37
CA THR A 84 -5.67 -31.45 -7.54
C THR A 84 -5.98 -32.85 -7.02
N LYS A 85 -6.26 -32.93 -5.72
CA LYS A 85 -6.91 -34.08 -5.07
C LYS A 85 -8.36 -34.17 -5.58
N LEU A 86 -8.53 -34.88 -6.69
CA LEU A 86 -9.79 -35.13 -7.41
C LEU A 86 -11.01 -35.42 -6.50
N PRO A 87 -10.93 -36.24 -5.43
CA PRO A 87 -12.09 -36.53 -4.59
C PRO A 87 -12.59 -35.31 -3.78
N VAL A 88 -11.68 -34.50 -3.22
CA VAL A 88 -12.07 -33.31 -2.44
C VAL A 88 -12.77 -32.30 -3.33
N THR A 89 -12.28 -32.15 -4.56
CA THR A 89 -12.83 -31.23 -5.53
C THR A 89 -14.22 -31.63 -6.03
N LEU A 90 -14.45 -32.93 -6.23
CA LEU A 90 -15.77 -33.46 -6.57
C LEU A 90 -16.77 -33.29 -5.42
N LEU A 91 -16.36 -33.55 -4.17
CA LEU A 91 -17.22 -33.36 -3.01
C LEU A 91 -17.66 -31.90 -2.84
N LEU A 92 -16.73 -30.94 -2.98
CA LEU A 92 -17.07 -29.53 -2.90
C LEU A 92 -17.92 -29.06 -4.08
N ALA A 93 -17.64 -29.54 -5.29
CA ALA A 93 -18.45 -29.21 -6.45
C ALA A 93 -19.87 -29.77 -6.33
N GLY A 94 -20.01 -30.99 -5.81
CA GLY A 94 -21.30 -31.60 -5.51
C GLY A 94 -22.05 -30.90 -4.38
N GLY A 95 -21.36 -30.46 -3.33
CA GLY A 95 -21.96 -29.70 -2.23
C GLY A 95 -22.45 -28.32 -2.65
N LEU A 96 -21.64 -27.56 -3.40
CA LEU A 96 -22.05 -26.28 -3.98
C LEU A 96 -23.15 -26.46 -5.04
N GLY A 97 -23.02 -27.54 -5.82
CA GLY A 97 -24.07 -28.28 -6.51
C GLY A 97 -25.42 -28.23 -5.80
N LEU A 98 -25.53 -29.06 -4.78
CA LEU A 98 -26.76 -29.20 -4.00
C LEU A 98 -27.25 -27.84 -3.44
N LEU A 99 -26.35 -27.01 -2.92
CA LEU A 99 -26.70 -25.73 -2.31
C LEU A 99 -27.31 -24.74 -3.31
N GLY A 100 -26.72 -24.58 -4.50
CA GLY A 100 -27.29 -23.74 -5.55
C GLY A 100 -28.69 -24.19 -5.96
N ALA A 101 -28.91 -25.51 -6.02
CA ALA A 101 -30.19 -26.08 -6.37
C ALA A 101 -31.26 -25.86 -5.28
N LEU A 102 -30.86 -26.00 -4.01
CA LEU A 102 -31.73 -25.74 -2.86
C LEU A 102 -32.11 -24.25 -2.77
N VAL A 103 -31.14 -23.34 -2.98
CA VAL A 103 -31.38 -21.89 -3.03
C VAL A 103 -32.33 -21.54 -4.17
N GLN A 104 -32.09 -22.06 -5.38
CA GLN A 104 -32.97 -21.85 -6.51
C GLN A 104 -34.39 -22.33 -6.22
N ARG A 105 -34.55 -23.52 -5.61
CA ARG A 105 -35.85 -24.06 -5.21
C ARG A 105 -36.56 -23.17 -4.18
N ALA A 106 -35.84 -22.69 -3.17
CA ALA A 106 -36.39 -21.79 -2.16
C ALA A 106 -36.84 -20.45 -2.76
N LEU A 107 -36.06 -19.91 -3.70
CA LEU A 107 -36.36 -18.65 -4.38
C LEU A 107 -37.55 -18.76 -5.34
N VAL A 108 -37.70 -19.87 -6.06
CA VAL A 108 -38.88 -20.09 -6.94
C VAL A 108 -40.17 -20.20 -6.12
N ALA A 109 -40.11 -20.71 -4.89
CA ALA A 109 -41.26 -20.72 -4.00
C ALA A 109 -41.70 -19.32 -3.52
N SER A 110 -40.92 -18.27 -3.80
CA SER A 110 -41.16 -16.90 -3.35
C SER A 110 -41.38 -15.95 -4.55
N PRO A 111 -42.63 -15.74 -5.01
CA PRO A 111 -42.92 -14.64 -5.94
C PRO A 111 -42.63 -13.30 -5.25
N PRO A 112 -41.92 -12.33 -5.87
CA PRO A 112 -41.55 -12.22 -7.29
C PRO A 112 -40.03 -12.32 -7.56
N VAL A 113 -39.27 -13.16 -6.83
CA VAL A 113 -37.82 -13.20 -7.02
C VAL A 113 -37.47 -13.86 -8.35
N TYR A 114 -36.76 -13.10 -9.19
CA TYR A 114 -36.45 -13.49 -10.56
C TYR A 114 -35.61 -14.79 -10.63
N PRO A 115 -35.96 -15.75 -11.52
CA PRO A 115 -35.27 -17.03 -11.67
C PRO A 115 -33.77 -16.91 -11.99
N TRP A 116 -33.33 -15.75 -12.48
CA TRP A 116 -31.95 -15.41 -12.79
C TRP A 116 -31.03 -15.43 -11.58
N PHE A 117 -31.54 -15.20 -10.37
CA PHE A 117 -30.71 -15.23 -9.15
C PHE A 117 -30.12 -16.60 -8.88
N GLY A 118 -30.91 -17.68 -9.04
CA GLY A 118 -30.42 -19.05 -8.89
C GLY A 118 -29.27 -19.34 -9.86
N VAL A 119 -29.47 -19.00 -11.14
CA VAL A 119 -28.46 -19.11 -12.22
C VAL A 119 -27.18 -18.34 -11.88
N GLY A 120 -27.29 -17.14 -11.29
CA GLY A 120 -26.14 -16.37 -10.84
C GLY A 120 -25.36 -17.05 -9.71
N VAL A 121 -26.05 -17.59 -8.69
CA VAL A 121 -25.42 -18.33 -7.59
C VAL A 121 -24.65 -19.55 -8.11
N TRP A 122 -25.19 -20.23 -9.13
CA TRP A 122 -24.51 -21.32 -9.80
C TRP A 122 -23.20 -20.91 -10.47
N GLY A 123 -23.22 -19.81 -11.23
CA GLY A 123 -21.99 -19.29 -11.83
C GLY A 123 -20.97 -18.84 -10.78
N MET A 124 -21.43 -18.28 -9.65
CA MET A 124 -20.55 -17.97 -8.52
C MET A 124 -19.90 -19.22 -7.93
N ALA A 125 -20.64 -20.32 -7.78
CA ALA A 125 -20.09 -21.60 -7.32
C ALA A 125 -19.01 -22.14 -8.27
N ILE A 126 -19.24 -22.10 -9.58
CA ILE A 126 -18.25 -22.51 -10.59
C ILE A 126 -16.99 -21.63 -10.48
N GLY A 127 -17.16 -20.32 -10.40
CA GLY A 127 -16.04 -19.38 -10.23
C GLY A 127 -15.27 -19.62 -8.93
N ALA A 128 -15.96 -19.88 -7.82
CA ALA A 128 -15.34 -20.15 -6.52
C ALA A 128 -14.51 -21.44 -6.53
N LEU A 129 -14.98 -22.48 -7.21
CA LEU A 129 -14.22 -23.72 -7.41
C LEU A 129 -12.97 -23.48 -8.25
N ALA A 130 -13.06 -22.64 -9.28
CA ALA A 130 -11.94 -22.28 -10.13
C ALA A 130 -10.88 -21.43 -9.40
N THR A 131 -11.28 -20.61 -8.42
CA THR A 131 -10.37 -19.71 -7.70
C THR A 131 -9.87 -20.20 -6.35
N ARG A 132 -10.12 -21.46 -5.98
CA ARG A 132 -9.75 -22.02 -4.67
C ARG A 132 -8.28 -21.78 -4.30
N ASP A 133 -7.38 -21.86 -5.28
CA ASP A 133 -5.93 -21.78 -5.07
C ASP A 133 -5.37 -20.35 -5.13
N LEU A 134 -6.16 -19.38 -5.61
CA LEU A 134 -5.77 -17.97 -5.56
C LEU A 134 -5.80 -17.50 -4.10
N ARG A 135 -5.03 -16.50 -3.67
CA ARG A 135 -5.06 -15.96 -2.30
C ARG A 135 -5.61 -14.52 -2.19
N ASP A 136 -5.78 -13.85 -3.32
CA ASP A 136 -6.03 -12.41 -3.36
C ASP A 136 -7.52 -12.06 -3.53
N TYR A 137 -7.83 -10.77 -3.71
CA TYR A 137 -9.17 -10.22 -3.99
C TYR A 137 -9.91 -10.94 -5.12
N ARG A 138 -9.18 -11.60 -6.04
CA ARG A 138 -9.72 -12.43 -7.12
C ARG A 138 -10.59 -13.58 -6.62
N ARG A 139 -10.39 -14.06 -5.39
CA ARG A 139 -11.27 -15.03 -4.73
C ARG A 139 -12.73 -14.57 -4.68
N PHE A 140 -12.97 -13.27 -4.69
CA PHE A 140 -14.31 -12.69 -4.65
C PHE A 140 -14.77 -12.20 -6.03
N VAL A 141 -13.87 -11.55 -6.78
CA VAL A 141 -14.22 -10.97 -8.11
C VAL A 141 -14.55 -12.04 -9.14
N VAL A 142 -13.79 -13.13 -9.20
CA VAL A 142 -13.99 -14.15 -10.23
C VAL A 142 -15.31 -14.93 -10.05
N PRO A 143 -15.72 -15.36 -8.85
CA PRO A 143 -17.07 -15.88 -8.64
C PRO A 143 -18.16 -14.94 -9.13
N VAL A 144 -18.10 -13.66 -8.75
CA VAL A 144 -19.13 -12.68 -9.14
C VAL A 144 -19.17 -12.52 -10.65
N ALA A 145 -18.02 -12.35 -11.31
CA ALA A 145 -17.93 -12.24 -12.76
C ALA A 145 -18.44 -13.51 -13.48
N THR A 146 -18.12 -14.69 -12.92
CA THR A 146 -18.62 -15.97 -13.44
C THR A 146 -20.14 -16.11 -13.26
N GLY A 147 -20.68 -15.63 -12.13
CA GLY A 147 -22.12 -15.54 -11.89
C GLY A 147 -22.84 -14.69 -12.94
N VAL A 148 -22.35 -13.47 -13.19
CA VAL A 148 -22.91 -12.55 -14.20
C VAL A 148 -22.84 -13.15 -15.59
N THR A 149 -21.71 -13.74 -15.98
CA THR A 149 -21.55 -14.35 -17.30
C THR A 149 -22.41 -15.60 -17.49
N VAL A 150 -22.64 -16.39 -16.44
CA VAL A 150 -23.58 -17.53 -16.49
C VAL A 150 -25.02 -17.04 -16.68
N VAL A 151 -25.45 -15.98 -15.97
CA VAL A 151 -26.77 -15.36 -16.19
C VAL A 151 -26.91 -14.87 -17.63
N LEU A 152 -25.89 -14.17 -18.15
CA LEU A 152 -25.87 -13.71 -19.52
C LEU A 152 -25.90 -14.87 -20.52
N ALA A 153 -25.15 -15.94 -20.26
CA ALA A 153 -25.13 -17.13 -21.11
C ALA A 153 -26.49 -17.81 -21.17
N THR A 154 -27.16 -17.96 -20.03
CA THR A 154 -28.52 -18.51 -19.98
C THR A 154 -29.51 -17.59 -20.69
N TRP A 155 -29.38 -16.28 -20.56
CA TRP A 155 -30.25 -15.31 -21.25
C TRP A 155 -30.06 -15.35 -22.78
N VAL A 156 -28.81 -15.36 -23.24
CA VAL A 156 -28.46 -15.53 -24.66
C VAL A 156 -29.03 -16.86 -25.16
N GLN A 157 -28.83 -17.95 -24.42
CA GLN A 157 -29.34 -19.25 -24.81
C GLN A 157 -30.88 -19.24 -24.94
N GLN A 158 -31.62 -18.67 -23.99
CA GLN A 158 -33.08 -18.59 -24.07
C GLN A 158 -33.56 -17.79 -25.28
N THR A 159 -32.92 -16.64 -25.54
CA THR A 159 -33.30 -15.74 -26.63
C THR A 159 -33.00 -16.36 -28.00
N TYR A 160 -31.81 -16.95 -28.15
CA TYR A 160 -31.38 -17.54 -29.42
C TYR A 160 -31.97 -18.93 -29.68
N MET A 161 -32.30 -19.72 -28.66
CA MET A 161 -32.93 -21.03 -28.88
C MET A 161 -34.34 -20.94 -29.42
N ALA A 162 -35.09 -19.90 -29.03
CA ALA A 162 -36.38 -19.61 -29.66
C ALA A 162 -36.22 -19.40 -31.18
N GLN A 163 -35.08 -18.85 -31.62
CA GLN A 163 -34.80 -18.59 -33.03
C GLN A 163 -34.14 -19.78 -33.75
N LEU A 164 -33.20 -20.49 -33.12
CA LEU A 164 -32.51 -21.63 -33.73
C LEU A 164 -33.42 -22.84 -33.95
N ILE A 165 -34.37 -23.08 -33.04
CA ILE A 165 -35.37 -24.14 -33.18
C ILE A 165 -36.37 -23.80 -34.30
N SER A 166 -36.56 -22.51 -34.61
CA SER A 166 -37.39 -22.10 -35.76
C SER A 166 -36.74 -22.40 -37.12
N VAL A 167 -35.44 -22.71 -37.15
CA VAL A 167 -34.77 -23.23 -38.35
C VAL A 167 -35.03 -24.73 -38.42
N GLU A 168 -36.11 -25.08 -39.13
CA GLU A 168 -36.70 -26.43 -39.26
C GLU A 168 -35.72 -27.56 -39.67
N TYR A 169 -34.49 -27.24 -40.07
CA TYR A 169 -33.53 -28.17 -40.66
C TYR A 169 -32.38 -28.63 -39.74
N VAL A 170 -32.29 -28.19 -38.48
CA VAL A 170 -31.19 -28.61 -37.59
C VAL A 170 -31.62 -29.78 -36.70
N PRO A 171 -31.00 -30.98 -36.83
CA PRO A 171 -31.30 -32.09 -35.95
C PRO A 171 -30.97 -31.76 -34.49
N SER A 172 -31.86 -32.14 -33.57
CA SER A 172 -31.74 -31.83 -32.14
C SER A 172 -30.44 -32.34 -31.48
N PHE A 173 -29.90 -33.46 -31.99
CA PHE A 173 -28.61 -33.99 -31.52
C PHE A 173 -27.40 -33.12 -31.89
N VAL A 174 -27.52 -32.27 -32.93
CA VAL A 174 -26.50 -31.28 -33.32
C VAL A 174 -26.74 -29.98 -32.57
N ALA A 175 -28.00 -29.57 -32.41
CA ALA A 175 -28.34 -28.37 -31.68
C ALA A 175 -27.80 -28.44 -30.24
N ALA A 176 -28.10 -29.51 -29.49
CA ALA A 176 -27.70 -29.66 -28.09
C ALA A 176 -26.20 -29.38 -27.80
N PRO A 177 -25.22 -30.04 -28.47
CA PRO A 177 -23.80 -29.78 -28.22
C PRO A 177 -23.39 -28.36 -28.63
N VAL A 178 -23.98 -27.77 -29.68
CA VAL A 178 -23.71 -26.37 -30.05
C VAL A 178 -24.16 -25.42 -28.94
N GLN A 179 -25.34 -25.65 -28.33
CA GLN A 179 -25.79 -24.85 -27.17
C GLN A 179 -24.82 -24.98 -26.01
N GLY A 180 -24.43 -26.21 -25.68
CA GLY A 180 -23.47 -26.49 -24.62
C GLY A 180 -22.12 -25.83 -24.87
N ALA A 181 -21.66 -25.81 -26.12
CA ALA A 181 -20.43 -25.13 -26.52
C ALA A 181 -20.52 -23.61 -26.28
N VAL A 182 -21.59 -22.96 -26.74
CA VAL A 182 -21.78 -21.51 -26.54
C VAL A 182 -21.87 -21.17 -25.05
N PHE A 183 -22.59 -21.98 -24.27
CA PHE A 183 -22.65 -21.82 -22.81
C PHE A 183 -21.26 -21.95 -22.18
N GLY A 184 -20.54 -23.05 -22.46
CA GLY A 184 -19.19 -23.28 -21.95
C GLY A 184 -18.21 -22.18 -22.34
N PHE A 185 -18.32 -21.64 -23.56
CA PHE A 185 -17.52 -20.52 -24.04
C PHE A 185 -17.78 -19.24 -23.24
N LEU A 186 -19.04 -18.87 -23.02
CA LEU A 186 -19.40 -17.67 -22.24
C LEU A 186 -18.97 -17.78 -20.77
N VAL A 187 -19.10 -18.97 -20.17
CA VAL A 187 -18.54 -19.25 -18.84
C VAL A 187 -17.01 -19.14 -18.84
N GLY A 188 -16.36 -19.61 -19.90
CA GLY A 188 -14.92 -19.44 -20.12
C GLY A 188 -14.50 -17.97 -20.16
N ILE A 189 -15.31 -17.09 -20.77
CA ILE A 189 -15.07 -15.64 -20.75
C ILE A 189 -15.21 -15.07 -19.33
N GLY A 190 -16.18 -15.52 -18.53
CA GLY A 190 -16.29 -15.10 -17.12
C GLY A 190 -15.04 -15.38 -16.30
N LEU A 191 -14.41 -16.52 -16.60
CA LEU A 191 -13.16 -16.96 -15.99
C LEU A 191 -11.92 -16.20 -16.51
N VAL A 192 -12.03 -15.36 -17.54
CA VAL A 192 -10.95 -14.43 -17.97
C VAL A 192 -10.44 -13.62 -16.78
N THR A 193 -11.36 -13.17 -15.92
CA THR A 193 -11.05 -12.35 -14.74
C THR A 193 -10.05 -13.03 -13.79
N ARG A 194 -9.92 -14.36 -13.83
CA ARG A 194 -8.88 -15.11 -13.11
C ARG A 194 -7.48 -14.81 -13.62
N GLN A 195 -7.35 -14.70 -14.95
CA GLN A 195 -6.10 -14.46 -15.66
C GLN A 195 -5.76 -12.97 -15.78
N LEU A 196 -6.69 -12.09 -15.40
CA LEU A 196 -6.43 -10.66 -15.30
C LEU A 196 -5.61 -10.39 -14.04
N HIS A 197 -4.33 -10.10 -14.25
CA HIS A 197 -3.47 -9.61 -13.20
C HIS A 197 -3.62 -8.10 -13.12
N LEU A 198 -4.42 -7.65 -12.15
CA LEU A 198 -4.35 -6.27 -11.69
C LEU A 198 -3.13 -6.19 -10.76
N GLU A 199 -1.99 -6.00 -11.39
CA GLU A 199 -0.74 -5.76 -10.68
C GLU A 199 -0.81 -4.33 -10.15
N HIS A 200 -1.14 -4.21 -8.87
CA HIS A 200 -0.98 -2.94 -8.17
C HIS A 200 0.50 -2.77 -7.90
N ASP A 201 1.19 -2.10 -8.81
CA ASP A 201 2.56 -1.66 -8.59
C ASP A 201 2.55 -0.62 -7.45
N HIS A 202 2.83 -1.11 -6.25
CA HIS A 202 2.91 -0.31 -5.04
C HIS A 202 3.92 0.82 -5.20
N VAL A 203 5.05 0.57 -5.87
CA VAL A 203 6.09 1.56 -6.12
C VAL A 203 5.59 2.66 -7.04
N SER A 204 4.90 2.32 -8.13
CA SER A 204 4.28 3.34 -9.00
C SER A 204 3.29 4.23 -8.24
N ARG A 205 2.60 3.69 -7.21
CA ARG A 205 1.70 4.48 -6.37
C ARG A 205 2.47 5.42 -5.44
N GLU A 206 3.50 4.92 -4.75
CA GLU A 206 4.35 5.74 -3.89
C GLU A 206 5.03 6.85 -4.69
N PHE A 207 5.58 6.51 -5.86
CA PHE A 207 6.18 7.48 -6.77
C PHE A 207 5.18 8.55 -7.20
N ALA A 208 3.93 8.17 -7.53
CA ALA A 208 2.91 9.15 -7.91
C ALA A 208 2.53 10.10 -6.78
N GLN A 209 2.58 9.66 -5.51
CA GLN A 209 2.34 10.51 -4.36
C GLN A 209 3.51 11.48 -4.11
N VAL A 210 4.74 10.97 -4.24
CA VAL A 210 5.96 11.73 -3.94
C VAL A 210 6.35 12.66 -5.10
N LYS A 211 6.06 12.31 -6.35
CA LYS A 211 6.44 13.08 -7.55
C LYS A 211 6.03 14.55 -7.51
N GLY A 212 4.84 14.85 -6.98
CA GLY A 212 4.34 16.24 -6.89
C GLY A 212 5.03 17.06 -5.80
N LEU A 213 5.73 16.39 -4.87
CA LEU A 213 6.49 17.04 -3.80
C LEU A 213 7.92 17.30 -4.26
N LEU A 214 8.56 16.34 -4.93
CA LEU A 214 9.96 16.44 -5.37
C LEU A 214 10.15 17.56 -6.39
N SER A 215 11.30 18.23 -6.28
CA SER A 215 11.72 19.29 -7.20
C SER A 215 13.20 19.15 -7.61
N GLY A 216 13.58 19.80 -8.71
CA GLY A 216 14.96 19.87 -9.20
C GLY A 216 15.60 18.50 -9.46
N GLU A 217 16.87 18.37 -9.09
CA GLU A 217 17.68 17.17 -9.33
C GLU A 217 17.13 15.91 -8.65
N MET A 218 16.49 16.03 -7.48
CA MET A 218 15.91 14.88 -6.78
C MET A 218 14.75 14.25 -7.58
N LEU A 219 13.93 15.08 -8.23
CA LEU A 219 12.86 14.61 -9.12
C LEU A 219 13.44 13.87 -10.33
N GLU A 220 14.49 14.42 -10.96
CA GLU A 220 15.16 13.79 -12.10
C GLU A 220 15.75 12.42 -11.72
N LEU A 221 16.39 12.33 -10.54
CA LEU A 221 16.92 11.07 -10.01
C LEU A 221 15.82 10.05 -9.71
N ALA A 222 14.73 10.47 -9.08
CA ALA A 222 13.60 9.60 -8.79
C ALA A 222 12.91 9.09 -10.08
N GLU A 223 12.75 9.96 -11.09
CA GLU A 223 12.21 9.57 -12.40
C GLU A 223 13.12 8.56 -13.10
N ARG A 224 14.43 8.79 -13.07
CA ARG A 224 15.40 7.88 -13.66
C ARG A 224 15.42 6.54 -12.93
N ALA A 225 15.42 6.54 -11.59
CA ALA A 225 15.33 5.32 -10.78
C ALA A 225 14.04 4.53 -11.07
N MET A 226 12.89 5.21 -11.19
CA MET A 226 11.62 4.59 -11.55
C MET A 226 11.65 4.00 -12.98
N SER A 227 12.32 4.67 -13.92
CA SER A 227 12.48 4.17 -15.29
C SER A 227 13.33 2.89 -15.32
N THR A 228 14.43 2.86 -14.54
CA THR A 228 15.32 1.70 -14.38
C THR A 228 14.58 0.54 -13.73
N TYR A 229 13.82 0.80 -12.65
CA TYR A 229 12.96 -0.18 -11.99
C TYR A 229 11.97 -0.85 -12.96
N ARG A 230 11.26 -0.05 -13.77
CA ARG A 230 10.32 -0.58 -14.77
C ARG A 230 11.01 -1.48 -15.78
N ARG A 231 12.20 -1.09 -16.24
CA ARG A 231 13.02 -1.92 -17.16
C ARG A 231 13.47 -3.22 -16.50
N ILE A 232 13.90 -3.20 -15.25
CA ILE A 232 14.27 -4.43 -14.52
C ILE A 232 13.06 -5.37 -14.44
N ASN A 233 11.90 -4.86 -14.01
CA ASN A 233 10.69 -5.69 -13.90
C ASN A 233 10.20 -6.23 -15.25
N GLU A 234 10.31 -5.44 -16.32
CA GLU A 234 10.00 -5.90 -17.68
C GLU A 234 10.90 -7.08 -18.07
N VAL A 235 12.21 -7.00 -17.80
CA VAL A 235 13.14 -8.09 -18.10
C VAL A 235 12.90 -9.32 -17.21
N LEU A 236 12.53 -9.13 -15.93
CA LEU A 236 12.19 -10.24 -15.04
C LEU A 236 10.91 -10.96 -15.49
N ARG A 237 9.90 -10.20 -15.93
CA ARG A 237 8.66 -10.72 -16.50
C ARG A 237 8.90 -11.50 -17.79
N ASP A 238 9.71 -10.94 -18.70
CA ASP A 238 10.16 -11.61 -19.92
C ASP A 238 10.80 -12.98 -19.64
N ARG A 239 11.47 -13.15 -18.49
CA ARG A 239 12.10 -14.41 -18.09
C ARG A 239 11.11 -15.39 -17.49
N GLU A 240 10.15 -14.91 -16.71
CA GLU A 240 9.05 -15.71 -16.19
C GLU A 240 8.22 -16.30 -17.35
N ASP A 241 7.93 -15.50 -18.37
CA ASP A 241 7.21 -15.92 -19.58
C ASP A 241 7.96 -17.01 -20.38
N ARG A 242 9.29 -17.09 -20.22
CA ARG A 242 10.14 -18.15 -20.79
C ARG A 242 10.23 -19.41 -19.92
N GLY A 243 9.49 -19.45 -18.81
CA GLY A 243 9.46 -20.58 -17.88
C GLY A 243 10.58 -20.58 -16.84
N THR A 244 11.31 -19.47 -16.69
CA THR A 244 12.26 -19.33 -15.58
C THR A 244 11.47 -19.05 -14.31
N PRO A 245 11.72 -19.76 -13.18
CA PRO A 245 11.02 -19.47 -11.94
C PRO A 245 11.30 -18.01 -11.51
N PRO A 246 10.30 -17.29 -10.99
CA PRO A 246 10.50 -15.92 -10.51
C PRO A 246 11.46 -15.92 -9.33
N ASP A 247 12.37 -14.94 -9.29
CA ASP A 247 13.25 -14.70 -8.15
C ASP A 247 12.62 -13.62 -7.23
N PRO A 248 11.94 -14.02 -6.15
CA PRO A 248 11.30 -13.08 -5.24
C PRO A 248 12.32 -12.24 -4.46
N LYS A 249 13.56 -12.71 -4.28
CA LYS A 249 14.57 -11.98 -3.51
C LYS A 249 15.02 -10.75 -4.30
N LEU A 250 15.34 -10.94 -5.58
CA LEU A 250 15.72 -9.86 -6.48
C LEU A 250 14.60 -8.81 -6.63
N SER A 251 13.37 -9.25 -6.89
CA SER A 251 12.22 -8.34 -7.01
C SER A 251 11.98 -7.55 -5.72
N LYS A 252 12.10 -8.20 -4.55
CA LYS A 252 11.97 -7.55 -3.25
C LYS A 252 13.10 -6.55 -2.98
N ALA A 253 14.35 -6.88 -3.32
CA ALA A 253 15.49 -5.99 -3.13
C ALA A 253 15.37 -4.73 -3.99
N VAL A 254 15.03 -4.88 -5.28
CA VAL A 254 14.82 -3.77 -6.22
C VAL A 254 13.67 -2.87 -5.78
N THR A 255 12.54 -3.48 -5.40
CA THR A 255 11.37 -2.77 -4.88
C THR A 255 11.68 -2.02 -3.59
N GLY A 256 12.37 -2.68 -2.65
CA GLY A 256 12.76 -2.10 -1.38
C GLY A 256 13.70 -0.90 -1.54
N LEU A 257 14.71 -1.01 -2.40
CA LEU A 257 15.64 0.09 -2.68
C LEU A 257 14.94 1.30 -3.31
N LEU A 258 14.02 1.08 -4.26
CA LEU A 258 13.32 2.20 -4.86
C LEU A 258 12.36 2.89 -3.89
N ILE A 259 11.59 2.15 -3.09
CA ILE A 259 10.72 2.74 -2.06
C ILE A 259 11.56 3.60 -1.11
N ARG A 260 12.72 3.08 -0.69
CA ARG A 260 13.69 3.77 0.13
C ARG A 260 14.18 5.09 -0.49
N VAL A 261 14.63 5.07 -1.75
CA VAL A 261 15.02 6.29 -2.48
C VAL A 261 13.88 7.33 -2.50
N LEU A 262 12.64 6.89 -2.69
CA LEU A 262 11.48 7.78 -2.68
C LEU A 262 11.17 8.36 -1.30
N GLU A 263 11.29 7.56 -0.25
CA GLU A 263 11.12 8.02 1.14
C GLU A 263 12.20 9.02 1.54
N LEU A 264 13.46 8.77 1.17
CA LEU A 264 14.57 9.70 1.37
C LEU A 264 14.34 11.02 0.61
N GLY A 265 13.91 10.93 -0.65
CA GLY A 265 13.56 12.10 -1.45
C GLY A 265 12.43 12.91 -0.81
N ARG A 266 11.38 12.25 -0.31
CA ARG A 266 10.27 12.91 0.40
C ARG A 266 10.75 13.64 1.66
N LYS A 267 11.47 12.94 2.54
CA LYS A 267 12.02 13.54 3.78
C LYS A 267 12.93 14.72 3.48
N TRP A 268 13.80 14.59 2.49
CA TRP A 268 14.69 15.69 2.11
C TRP A 268 13.92 16.90 1.58
N GLN A 269 12.90 16.68 0.76
CA GLN A 269 12.07 17.76 0.24
C GLN A 269 11.30 18.48 1.36
N GLU A 270 10.89 17.78 2.43
CA GLU A 270 10.31 18.40 3.62
C GLU A 270 11.32 19.34 4.31
N VAL A 271 12.56 18.90 4.52
CA VAL A 271 13.65 19.72 5.06
C VAL A 271 13.95 20.93 4.17
N GLU A 272 14.05 20.73 2.86
CA GLU A 272 14.29 21.80 1.88
C GLU A 272 13.15 22.83 1.88
N ASN A 273 11.90 22.37 1.95
CA ASN A 273 10.74 23.26 2.01
C ASN A 273 10.77 24.13 3.27
N GLU A 274 11.17 23.58 4.43
CA GLU A 274 11.31 24.36 5.66
C GLU A 274 12.48 25.35 5.58
N ALA A 275 13.64 24.89 5.09
CA ALA A 275 14.81 25.75 4.88
C ALA A 275 14.51 26.91 3.91
N SER A 276 13.73 26.66 2.85
CA SER A 276 13.38 27.67 1.84
C SER A 276 12.51 28.81 2.39
N ARG A 277 11.79 28.60 3.50
CA ARG A 277 11.00 29.66 4.17
C ARG A 277 11.90 30.72 4.80
N THR A 278 13.14 30.38 5.11
CA THR A 278 14.12 31.29 5.71
C THR A 278 15.22 31.60 4.71
N SER A 279 15.17 32.79 4.07
CA SER A 279 16.24 33.12 3.13
C SER A 279 17.53 33.51 3.86
N ALA A 280 18.64 32.88 3.47
CA ALA A 280 19.97 33.20 3.99
C ALA A 280 20.30 34.69 3.81
N GLU A 281 19.87 35.29 2.70
CA GLU A 281 20.02 36.72 2.43
C GLU A 281 19.28 37.60 3.46
N THR A 282 18.05 37.23 3.85
CA THR A 282 17.31 37.95 4.89
C THR A 282 18.02 37.86 6.23
N LEU A 283 18.57 36.68 6.58
CA LEU A 283 19.33 36.51 7.81
C LEU A 283 20.59 37.37 7.81
N ILE A 284 21.35 37.39 6.71
CA ILE A 284 22.55 38.22 6.55
C ILE A 284 22.20 39.70 6.72
N HIS A 285 21.18 40.20 6.03
CA HIS A 285 20.75 41.59 6.17
C HIS A 285 20.31 41.93 7.61
N ARG A 286 19.63 41.00 8.30
CA ARG A 286 19.25 41.19 9.71
C ARG A 286 20.47 41.19 10.65
N ILE A 287 21.47 40.34 10.40
CA ILE A 287 22.73 40.31 11.14
C ILE A 287 23.46 41.64 10.97
N GLU A 288 23.56 42.15 9.74
CA GLU A 288 24.19 43.45 9.43
C GLU A 288 23.44 44.62 10.09
N ALA A 289 22.10 44.63 10.01
CA ALA A 289 21.28 45.63 10.64
C ALA A 289 21.41 45.62 12.18
N LEU A 290 21.53 44.45 12.81
CA LEU A 290 21.84 44.35 14.24
C LEU A 290 23.26 44.83 14.55
N GLY A 291 24.24 44.55 13.68
CA GLY A 291 25.59 45.10 13.77
C GLY A 291 25.58 46.62 13.84
N ALA A 292 24.92 47.28 12.89
CA ALA A 292 24.78 48.73 12.87
C ALA A 292 24.08 49.29 14.13
N LYS A 293 23.08 48.57 14.67
CA LYS A 293 22.43 48.95 15.93
C LYS A 293 23.34 48.81 17.16
N ILE A 294 24.19 47.78 17.20
CA ILE A 294 25.19 47.60 18.26
C ILE A 294 26.19 48.75 18.26
N ASP A 295 26.63 49.18 17.07
CA ASP A 295 27.61 50.25 16.91
C ASP A 295 27.01 51.64 17.20
N GLY A 296 25.74 51.85 16.86
CA GLY A 296 25.03 53.11 17.11
C GLY A 296 24.48 53.28 18.53
N SER A 297 24.31 52.20 19.30
CA SER A 297 23.71 52.26 20.64
C SER A 297 24.73 52.68 21.71
N LYS A 298 24.35 53.64 22.55
CA LYS A 298 25.15 54.06 23.72
C LYS A 298 24.85 53.27 24.99
N ASP A 299 23.70 52.59 25.04
CA ASP A 299 23.30 51.79 26.20
C ASP A 299 23.98 50.41 26.17
N ARG A 300 24.73 50.10 27.24
CA ARG A 300 25.44 48.84 27.41
C ARG A 300 24.48 47.65 27.47
N VAL A 301 23.30 47.80 28.06
CA VAL A 301 22.31 46.70 28.16
C VAL A 301 21.75 46.40 26.78
N ALA A 302 21.30 47.41 26.04
CA ALA A 302 20.83 47.26 24.66
C ALA A 302 21.89 46.61 23.74
N ARG A 303 23.16 47.04 23.82
CA ARG A 303 24.25 46.44 23.04
C ARG A 303 24.42 44.94 23.32
N ARG A 304 24.35 44.53 24.58
CA ARG A 304 24.44 43.12 24.97
C ARG A 304 23.28 42.30 24.39
N GLN A 305 22.06 42.83 24.48
CA GLN A 305 20.87 42.15 23.94
C GLN A 305 20.90 42.04 22.42
N TYR A 306 21.30 43.10 21.70
CA TYR A 306 21.49 43.03 20.26
C TYR A 306 22.62 42.07 19.87
N GLY A 307 23.69 42.00 20.65
CA GLY A 307 24.75 41.01 20.48
C GLY A 307 24.21 39.58 20.56
N MET A 308 23.47 39.25 21.62
CA MET A 308 22.84 37.94 21.78
C MET A 308 21.90 37.59 20.62
N ALA A 309 21.09 38.57 20.15
CA ALA A 309 20.22 38.37 19.00
C ALA A 309 20.99 38.12 17.71
N ARG A 310 22.09 38.85 17.48
CA ARG A 310 22.95 38.68 16.31
C ARG A 310 23.61 37.30 16.32
N ASP A 311 24.15 36.89 17.46
CA ASP A 311 24.81 35.59 17.61
C ASP A 311 23.81 34.44 17.38
N ALA A 312 22.55 34.59 17.81
CA ALA A 312 21.48 33.65 17.51
C ALA A 312 21.16 33.56 16.00
N LEU A 313 21.10 34.70 15.29
CA LEU A 313 20.91 34.70 13.82
C LEU A 313 22.12 34.11 13.08
N GLN A 314 23.34 34.29 13.58
CA GLN A 314 24.53 33.67 13.03
C GLN A 314 24.49 32.15 13.17
N ALA A 315 24.00 31.63 14.30
CA ALA A 315 23.78 30.19 14.48
C ALA A 315 22.74 29.66 13.47
N GLN A 316 21.62 30.36 13.25
CA GLN A 316 20.64 30.00 12.23
C GLN A 316 21.23 29.97 10.81
N LEU A 317 22.08 30.94 10.47
CA LEU A 317 22.78 30.94 9.19
C LEU A 317 23.77 29.76 9.07
N GLY A 318 24.38 29.35 10.19
CA GLY A 318 25.17 28.12 10.28
C GLY A 318 24.34 26.89 9.91
N TYR A 319 23.18 26.71 10.54
CA TYR A 319 22.28 25.58 10.25
C TYR A 319 21.84 25.53 8.78
N LEU A 320 21.50 26.67 8.16
CA LEU A 320 21.17 26.69 6.73
C LEU A 320 22.33 26.21 5.84
N ARG A 321 23.58 26.52 6.20
CA ARG A 321 24.76 26.01 5.47
C ARG A 321 24.92 24.50 5.68
N ASP A 322 24.72 24.02 6.89
CA ASP A 322 24.80 22.59 7.19
C ASP A 322 23.72 21.80 6.44
N ILE A 323 22.50 22.34 6.35
CA ILE A 323 21.43 21.79 5.49
C ILE A 323 21.90 21.73 4.03
N SER A 324 22.47 22.80 3.49
CA SER A 324 22.95 22.80 2.10
C SER A 324 24.05 21.77 1.84
N GLN A 325 24.97 21.54 2.79
CA GLN A 325 25.99 20.50 2.67
C GLN A 325 25.40 19.09 2.78
N ASN A 326 24.43 18.91 3.69
CA ASN A 326 23.71 17.65 3.82
C ASN A 326 22.92 17.32 2.56
N ARG A 327 22.37 18.32 1.86
CA ARG A 327 21.74 18.16 0.54
C ARG A 327 22.67 17.48 -0.45
N GLU A 328 23.88 18.01 -0.60
CA GLU A 328 24.87 17.48 -1.53
C GLU A 328 25.24 16.04 -1.21
N ARG A 329 25.39 15.72 0.09
CA ARG A 329 25.66 14.35 0.56
C ARG A 329 24.51 13.40 0.25
N VAL A 330 23.27 13.83 0.45
CA VAL A 330 22.06 13.04 0.14
C VAL A 330 21.98 12.80 -1.36
N LEU A 331 22.19 13.82 -2.20
CA LEU A 331 22.19 13.68 -3.65
C LEU A 331 23.28 12.71 -4.14
N ALA A 332 24.50 12.84 -3.62
CA ALA A 332 25.60 11.93 -3.96
C ALA A 332 25.27 10.46 -3.62
N ARG A 333 24.59 10.23 -2.49
CA ARG A 333 24.12 8.89 -2.10
C ARG A 333 23.03 8.37 -3.05
N VAL A 334 22.05 9.18 -3.42
CA VAL A 334 21.01 8.79 -4.38
C VAL A 334 21.61 8.46 -5.75
N HIS A 335 22.61 9.22 -6.21
CA HIS A 335 23.39 8.89 -7.42
C HIS A 335 24.07 7.53 -7.31
N ASN A 336 24.70 7.23 -6.17
CA ASN A 336 25.32 5.92 -5.93
C ASN A 336 24.27 4.78 -5.99
N TYR A 337 23.08 4.99 -5.42
CA TYR A 337 22.01 3.99 -5.44
C TYR A 337 21.44 3.78 -6.84
N LEU A 338 21.30 4.86 -7.61
CA LEU A 338 20.91 4.77 -9.00
C LEU A 338 21.94 3.99 -9.81
N ALA A 339 23.23 4.22 -9.59
CA ALA A 339 24.29 3.46 -10.25
C ALA A 339 24.23 1.96 -9.89
N ALA A 340 23.92 1.61 -8.64
CA ALA A 340 23.72 0.23 -8.22
C ALA A 340 22.51 -0.43 -8.93
N LEU A 341 21.38 0.29 -9.06
CA LEU A 341 20.21 -0.19 -9.81
C LEU A 341 20.51 -0.36 -11.30
N GLU A 342 21.24 0.59 -11.92
CA GLU A 342 21.62 0.50 -13.33
C GLU A 342 22.59 -0.65 -13.58
N ARG A 343 23.57 -0.85 -12.69
CA ARG A 343 24.46 -2.01 -12.72
C ARG A 343 23.68 -3.32 -12.60
N LEU A 344 22.70 -3.38 -11.71
CA LEU A 344 21.82 -4.53 -11.57
C LEU A 344 21.02 -4.78 -12.85
N LEU A 345 20.44 -3.73 -13.46
CA LEU A 345 19.75 -3.83 -14.74
C LEU A 345 20.66 -4.43 -15.82
N LEU A 346 21.91 -3.96 -15.93
CA LEU A 346 22.89 -4.51 -16.87
C LEU A 346 23.19 -5.99 -16.58
N GLY A 347 23.32 -6.37 -15.30
CA GLY A 347 23.49 -7.77 -14.90
C GLY A 347 22.32 -8.65 -15.33
N VAL A 348 21.10 -8.19 -15.07
CA VAL A 348 19.86 -8.89 -15.45
C VAL A 348 19.72 -8.98 -16.99
N LEU A 349 20.07 -7.92 -17.72
CA LEU A 349 20.06 -7.90 -19.19
C LEU A 349 21.11 -8.84 -19.81
N ASN A 350 22.34 -8.85 -19.29
CA ASN A 350 23.41 -9.70 -19.80
C ASN A 350 23.04 -11.19 -19.71
N HIS A 351 22.27 -11.55 -18.70
CA HIS A 351 21.85 -12.93 -18.49
C HIS A 351 20.60 -13.34 -19.28
N LYS A 352 19.98 -12.44 -20.06
CA LYS A 352 19.01 -12.84 -21.10
C LYS A 352 19.65 -13.78 -22.15
N SER A 353 20.98 -13.81 -22.21
CA SER A 353 21.78 -14.56 -23.18
C SER A 353 22.60 -15.73 -22.59
N ALA A 354 22.61 -15.93 -21.26
CA ALA A 354 23.49 -16.89 -20.58
C ALA A 354 22.73 -17.84 -19.64
N ASP A 355 23.32 -19.01 -19.34
CA ASP A 355 22.74 -20.07 -18.51
C ASP A 355 22.19 -19.58 -17.15
N THR A 356 20.97 -20.01 -16.82
CA THR A 356 20.25 -19.67 -15.58
C THR A 356 21.03 -19.99 -14.31
N ALA A 357 21.86 -21.04 -14.30
CA ALA A 357 22.64 -21.40 -13.11
C ALA A 357 23.73 -20.37 -12.74
N LYS A 358 24.25 -19.63 -13.73
CA LYS A 358 25.24 -18.55 -13.48
C LYS A 358 24.57 -17.23 -13.07
N PHE A 359 23.27 -17.10 -13.30
CA PHE A 359 22.49 -15.91 -12.98
C PHE A 359 22.50 -15.63 -11.47
N ASP A 360 22.09 -16.62 -10.68
CA ASP A 360 21.94 -16.47 -9.23
C ASP A 360 23.29 -16.14 -8.56
N ALA A 361 24.36 -16.82 -9.00
CA ALA A 361 25.71 -16.62 -8.46
C ALA A 361 26.26 -15.20 -8.73
N ASN A 362 25.98 -14.64 -9.90
CA ASN A 362 26.48 -13.30 -10.28
C ASN A 362 25.64 -12.17 -9.68
N LEU A 363 24.35 -12.40 -9.42
CA LEU A 363 23.46 -11.38 -8.88
C LEU A 363 23.41 -11.34 -7.36
N ALA A 364 23.66 -12.46 -6.68
CA ALA A 364 23.76 -12.49 -5.22
C ALA A 364 24.58 -11.33 -4.64
N PRO A 365 25.83 -11.05 -5.08
CA PRO A 365 26.60 -9.94 -4.53
C PRO A 365 25.98 -8.57 -4.79
N MET A 366 25.30 -8.37 -5.94
CA MET A 366 24.61 -7.10 -6.23
C MET A 366 23.36 -6.92 -5.37
N ILE A 367 22.63 -8.00 -5.11
CA ILE A 367 21.46 -8.00 -4.22
C ILE A 367 21.89 -7.69 -2.78
N ASP A 368 22.99 -8.30 -2.33
CA ASP A 368 23.55 -8.05 -0.99
C ASP A 368 24.07 -6.61 -0.87
N GLU A 369 24.74 -6.10 -1.90
CA GLU A 369 25.16 -4.69 -1.98
C GLU A 369 23.96 -3.74 -1.89
N ILE A 370 22.88 -4.00 -2.64
CA ILE A 370 21.63 -3.24 -2.59
C ILE A 370 20.97 -3.32 -1.22
N ALA A 371 20.97 -4.49 -0.58
CA ALA A 371 20.41 -4.67 0.76
C ALA A 371 21.20 -3.88 1.81
N ASN A 372 22.54 -3.91 1.73
CA ASN A 372 23.42 -3.13 2.61
C ASN A 372 23.24 -1.62 2.40
N ILE A 373 23.25 -1.18 1.15
CA ILE A 373 22.92 0.21 0.75
C ILE A 373 21.58 0.64 1.32
N GLY A 374 20.58 -0.24 1.27
CA GLY A 374 19.28 0.00 1.87
C GLY A 374 19.43 0.33 3.36
N GLN A 375 20.13 -0.49 4.13
CA GLN A 375 20.30 -0.31 5.57
C GLN A 375 21.01 1.00 5.91
N GLU A 376 22.05 1.36 5.18
CA GLU A 376 22.73 2.65 5.32
C GLU A 376 21.77 3.82 5.12
N MET A 377 20.81 3.67 4.20
CA MET A 377 19.82 4.70 3.94
C MET A 377 18.81 4.87 5.09
N ASP A 378 18.43 3.79 5.76
CA ASP A 378 17.54 3.88 6.93
C ASP A 378 18.21 4.71 8.04
N VAL A 379 19.51 4.49 8.29
CA VAL A 379 20.31 5.25 9.26
C VAL A 379 20.38 6.74 8.89
N VAL A 380 20.56 7.05 7.60
CA VAL A 380 20.57 8.44 7.14
C VAL A 380 19.19 9.09 7.28
N ALA A 381 18.14 8.35 6.93
CA ALA A 381 16.78 8.83 7.01
C ALA A 381 16.35 9.04 8.48
N GLU A 382 16.88 8.27 9.42
CA GLU A 382 16.72 8.46 10.87
C GLU A 382 17.48 9.68 11.37
N ALA A 383 18.76 9.84 11.00
CA ALA A 383 19.54 11.03 11.34
C ALA A 383 18.91 12.33 10.81
N LEU A 384 18.29 12.31 9.63
CA LEU A 384 17.55 13.46 9.10
C LEU A 384 16.29 13.78 9.91
N THR A 385 15.60 12.75 10.43
CA THR A 385 14.46 12.95 11.32
C THR A 385 14.92 13.59 12.63
N GLU A 386 16.00 13.09 13.25
CA GLU A 386 16.54 13.64 14.50
C GLU A 386 16.94 15.12 14.36
N VAL A 387 17.59 15.48 13.25
CA VAL A 387 17.94 16.89 12.97
C VAL A 387 16.69 17.77 12.85
N SER A 388 15.63 17.26 12.20
CA SER A 388 14.38 18.00 12.04
C SER A 388 13.66 18.20 13.38
N ASP A 389 13.71 17.22 14.29
CA ASP A 389 13.09 17.31 15.61
C ASP A 389 13.82 18.31 16.53
N LEU A 390 15.16 18.37 16.45
CA LEU A 390 15.97 19.33 17.22
C LEU A 390 15.73 20.79 16.79
N GLU A 391 15.45 21.02 15.51
CA GLU A 391 15.06 22.35 15.02
C GLU A 391 13.69 22.76 15.57
N GLY A 392 12.75 21.83 15.69
CA GLY A 392 11.44 22.08 16.30
C GLY A 392 11.53 22.48 17.77
N GLU A 393 12.42 21.84 18.54
CA GLU A 393 12.59 22.11 19.97
C GLU A 393 13.33 23.42 20.26
N THR A 394 14.25 23.84 19.37
CA THR A 394 14.95 25.13 19.50
C THR A 394 14.13 26.31 18.98
N ALA A 395 13.23 26.10 18.02
CA ALA A 395 12.32 27.11 17.51
C ALA A 395 11.12 27.36 18.43
N ALA A 396 10.72 26.39 19.25
CA ALA A 396 9.78 26.63 20.33
C ALA A 396 10.41 27.64 21.29
N PRO A 397 9.89 28.88 21.41
CA PRO A 397 10.35 29.76 22.46
C PRO A 397 10.12 28.97 23.73
N ARG A 398 11.20 28.65 24.47
CA ARG A 398 11.08 28.19 25.84
C ARG A 398 10.18 29.22 26.48
N ARG A 399 8.88 28.91 26.57
CA ARG A 399 8.00 29.55 27.51
C ARG A 399 8.75 29.28 28.79
N ARG A 400 9.47 30.29 29.29
CA ARG A 400 9.83 30.32 30.68
C ARG A 400 8.56 29.84 31.36
N PRO A 401 8.57 28.72 32.12
CA PRO A 401 7.43 28.40 32.96
C PRO A 401 7.08 29.72 33.59
N ALA A 402 5.88 30.22 33.26
CA ALA A 402 5.51 31.58 33.57
C ALA A 402 5.93 31.75 35.02
N ASP A 403 6.89 32.65 35.22
CA ASP A 403 7.44 32.94 36.53
C ASP A 403 6.19 33.00 37.41
N ASP A 404 6.14 32.15 38.42
CA ASP A 404 5.45 32.46 39.64
C ASP A 404 6.07 33.77 40.10
N THR A 405 5.68 34.88 39.47
CA THR A 405 5.74 36.17 40.10
C THR A 405 4.94 35.96 41.36
N PRO A 406 5.55 35.97 42.56
CA PRO A 406 4.76 36.20 43.75
C PRO A 406 3.96 37.48 43.46
N GLN A 407 2.67 37.48 43.77
CA GLN A 407 1.82 38.66 43.64
C GLN A 407 2.49 39.85 44.34
N VAL A 408 3.25 40.68 43.61
CA VAL A 408 3.81 41.93 44.16
C VAL A 408 2.78 43.05 44.07
N ASP A 409 1.71 42.87 43.28
CA ASP A 409 0.64 43.86 43.12
C ASP A 409 -0.44 43.81 44.21
N THR A 410 -0.43 42.82 45.12
CA THR A 410 -1.31 42.82 46.31
C THR A 410 -0.59 43.26 47.59
N LEU A 411 0.75 43.28 47.61
CA LEU A 411 1.51 43.74 48.78
C LEU A 411 1.90 45.22 48.73
N THR A 412 2.05 45.84 47.55
CA THR A 412 2.29 47.29 47.49
C THR A 412 1.04 48.12 47.78
N ALA A 413 -0.16 47.63 47.41
CA ALA A 413 -1.43 48.26 47.79
C ALA A 413 -1.80 48.03 49.27
N LYS A 414 -1.37 46.91 49.87
CA LYS A 414 -1.59 46.63 51.29
C LYS A 414 -0.54 47.31 52.19
N ALA A 415 0.70 47.44 51.75
CA ALA A 415 1.76 48.15 52.47
C ALA A 415 1.57 49.68 52.49
N THR A 416 0.93 50.29 51.47
CA THR A 416 0.55 51.72 51.51
C THR A 416 -0.73 51.99 52.31
N ALA A 417 -1.56 50.97 52.57
CA ALA A 417 -2.69 51.07 53.48
C ALA A 417 -2.25 50.88 54.95
N GLU A 418 -1.43 49.86 55.24
CA GLU A 418 -0.92 49.59 56.59
C GLU A 418 0.12 50.64 57.07
N SER A 419 0.92 51.24 56.18
CA SER A 419 1.83 52.35 56.55
C SER A 419 1.12 53.67 56.85
N ARG A 420 -0.16 53.81 56.47
CA ARG A 420 -0.96 55.01 56.77
C ARG A 420 -1.74 54.87 58.09
N GLU A 421 -1.92 53.63 58.57
CA GLU A 421 -2.53 53.31 59.86
C GLU A 421 -1.49 53.26 60.99
N ALA A 422 -0.24 52.85 60.69
CA ALA A 422 0.88 52.88 61.64
C ALA A 422 1.47 54.30 61.93
N ALA A 423 0.99 55.35 61.24
CA ALA A 423 1.41 56.73 61.48
C ALA A 423 0.63 57.45 62.61
N LEU A 424 -0.30 56.75 63.27
CA LEU A 424 -1.09 57.27 64.40
C LEU A 424 -0.83 56.57 65.74
N GLU A 425 0.02 55.54 65.78
CA GLU A 425 0.47 54.93 67.04
C GLU A 425 1.99 55.06 67.15
N GLY A 426 2.43 55.82 68.16
CA GLY A 426 3.83 56.11 68.42
C GLY A 426 4.62 54.85 68.80
N PRO A 427 5.93 54.80 68.48
CA PRO A 427 6.74 53.62 68.78
C PRO A 427 7.27 53.65 70.22
N GLU A 428 6.81 52.70 71.05
CA GLU A 428 7.63 52.21 72.16
C GLU A 428 8.71 51.28 71.57
N MET A 429 9.97 51.68 71.69
CA MET A 429 11.13 50.82 71.39
C MET A 429 11.46 49.95 72.61
N PRO A 430 11.47 48.61 72.49
CA PRO A 430 12.24 47.76 73.37
C PRO A 430 13.73 47.73 72.93
N ALA A 431 14.61 47.88 73.92
CA ALA A 431 16.03 48.17 73.76
C ALA A 431 16.95 46.96 73.50
N ASP A 432 16.55 45.97 72.69
CA ASP A 432 17.26 44.67 72.65
C ASP A 432 17.59 44.10 71.26
N VAL A 433 17.71 44.93 70.22
CA VAL A 433 18.05 44.45 68.84
C VAL A 433 19.39 45.00 68.32
N ALA A 434 20.15 45.71 69.16
CA ALA A 434 21.47 46.22 68.77
C ALA A 434 22.61 45.18 68.90
N GLU A 435 22.42 44.08 69.63
CA GLU A 435 23.51 43.13 69.93
C GLU A 435 23.55 41.89 69.02
N ALA A 436 22.52 41.64 68.20
CA ALA A 436 22.46 40.45 67.34
C ALA A 436 23.09 40.61 65.94
N ARG A 437 23.50 41.82 65.54
CA ARG A 437 24.08 42.08 64.20
C ARG A 437 25.61 42.12 64.14
N ALA A 438 26.30 42.03 65.28
CA ALA A 438 27.77 42.05 65.33
C ALA A 438 28.42 40.66 65.30
N ALA A 439 27.65 39.55 65.40
CA ALA A 439 28.21 38.19 65.51
C ALA A 439 28.17 37.36 64.19
N ALA A 440 27.72 37.92 63.07
CA ALA A 440 27.56 37.20 61.81
C ALA A 440 28.65 37.49 60.75
N ALA A 441 29.78 38.09 61.14
CA ALA A 441 30.82 38.55 60.21
C ALA A 441 32.11 37.70 60.18
N GLU A 442 32.22 36.62 60.93
CA GLU A 442 33.39 35.72 60.87
C GLU A 442 32.96 34.25 60.75
N GLN A 443 32.72 33.81 59.51
CA GLN A 443 32.80 32.40 59.15
C GLN A 443 33.61 32.29 57.85
N PRO A 444 34.84 31.74 57.88
CA PRO A 444 35.63 31.56 56.67
C PRO A 444 34.97 30.50 55.79
N ALA A 445 34.83 30.82 54.51
CA ALA A 445 34.30 29.96 53.47
C ALA A 445 35.03 28.61 53.45
N ALA A 446 34.29 27.54 53.74
CA ALA A 446 34.75 26.18 53.55
C ALA A 446 35.00 25.95 52.05
N ALA A 447 36.20 25.46 51.73
CA ALA A 447 36.61 25.11 50.39
C ALA A 447 35.68 24.04 49.80
N ASP A 448 35.23 24.30 48.57
CA ASP A 448 34.38 23.43 47.77
C ASP A 448 35.15 22.17 47.33
N PRO A 449 34.82 20.97 47.85
CA PRO A 449 35.53 19.73 47.54
C PRO A 449 35.34 19.27 46.09
N GLU A 450 34.37 19.80 45.34
CA GLU A 450 34.20 19.47 43.92
C GLU A 450 35.25 20.15 43.02
N ALA A 451 35.76 21.32 43.43
CA ALA A 451 36.81 22.03 42.70
C ALA A 451 38.16 21.31 42.74
N GLU A 452 38.43 20.50 43.77
CA GLU A 452 39.68 19.76 43.93
C GLU A 452 39.69 18.43 43.14
N LEU A 453 38.50 17.83 42.90
CA LEU A 453 38.33 16.66 42.04
C LEU A 453 38.53 16.98 40.55
N ALA A 454 38.08 18.16 40.10
CA ALA A 454 38.28 18.60 38.71
C ALA A 454 39.76 18.88 38.39
N ARG A 455 40.56 19.27 39.39
CA ARG A 455 41.99 19.59 39.21
C ARG A 455 42.87 18.34 39.09
N ARG A 456 42.50 17.24 39.75
CA ARG A 456 43.22 15.95 39.65
C ARG A 456 42.89 15.14 38.39
N ALA A 457 41.87 15.52 37.64
CA ALA A 457 41.51 14.87 36.38
C ALA A 457 42.29 15.41 35.16
N PHE A 458 43.12 16.44 35.36
CA PHE A 458 43.88 17.11 34.29
C PHE A 458 45.41 17.06 34.45
N GLU A 459 45.91 16.36 35.47
CA GLU A 459 47.29 15.89 35.59
C GLU A 459 47.32 14.38 35.32
#